data_AF-A0A227J257-F1
#
_entry.id   AF-A0A227J257-F1
#
_cell.length_a   1.000
_cell.length_b   1.000
_cell.length_c   1.000
_cell.angle_alpha   90.00
_cell.angle_beta   90.00
_cell.angle_gamma   90.00
#
_symmetry.space_group_name_H-M   'P 1'
#
loop_
_entity.id
_entity.type
_entity.pdbx_description
1 polymer ?
#
loop_
_entity_poly.entity_id
_entity_poly.type
_entity_poly.pdbx_seq_one_letter_code
_entity_poly.pdbx_strand_id
1 'polypeptide(L)'
;ASLDRPVYNGGPISEDRGFILHKPKDYYESSIQMTDDLAVTTSRDILSVLGTEAEPSDYLVALGYSGWSAGQLENELVENSWLTIEATPEIIFDTPITERW
;
A
#
# COMPACT_ATOMS: atom_id res chain seq x y z
N ALA A 1 -10.67 -15.57 -11.30
CA ALA A 1 -10.67 -14.11 -11.47
C ALA A 1 -9.45 -13.72 -12.30
N SER A 2 -9.55 -12.72 -13.17
CA SER A 2 -8.39 -12.26 -13.95
C SER A 2 -7.54 -11.33 -13.09
N LEU A 3 -6.24 -11.62 -12.90
CA LEU A 3 -5.30 -10.75 -12.18
C LEU A 3 -4.82 -9.61 -13.09
N ASP A 4 -5.73 -8.82 -13.67
CA ASP A 4 -5.39 -7.71 -14.57
C ASP A 4 -5.04 -6.41 -13.83
N ARG A 5 -4.92 -6.45 -12.50
CA ARG A 5 -4.57 -5.29 -11.68
C ARG A 5 -3.09 -4.95 -11.84
N PRO A 6 -2.73 -3.67 -12.09
CA PRO A 6 -1.34 -3.27 -12.22
C PRO A 6 -0.59 -3.40 -10.89
N VAL A 7 0.72 -3.63 -10.99
CA VAL A 7 1.65 -3.50 -9.87
C VAL A 7 2.19 -2.07 -9.85
N TYR A 8 2.19 -1.47 -8.67
CA TYR A 8 2.59 -0.09 -8.45
C TYR A 8 4.06 -0.01 -8.06
N ASN A 9 4.69 1.13 -8.33
CA ASN A 9 5.96 1.49 -7.74
C ASN A 9 5.70 2.22 -6.42
N GLY A 10 6.05 1.62 -5.29
CA GLY A 10 5.90 2.21 -3.96
C GLY A 10 7.05 3.14 -3.57
N GLY A 11 8.18 3.06 -4.29
CA GLY A 11 9.32 3.96 -4.15
C GLY A 11 10.66 3.29 -4.48
N PRO A 12 11.75 4.07 -4.46
CA PRO A 12 13.06 3.64 -4.95
C PRO A 12 13.81 2.68 -4.01
N ILE A 13 13.30 2.45 -2.80
CA ILE A 13 13.99 1.62 -1.80
C ILE A 13 13.42 0.21 -1.82
N SER A 14 14.31 -0.79 -1.87
CA SER A 14 13.96 -2.22 -1.86
C SER A 14 12.93 -2.60 -2.93
N GLU A 15 13.18 -2.21 -4.18
CA GLU A 15 12.33 -2.53 -5.35
C GLU A 15 12.14 -4.04 -5.56
N ASP A 16 12.98 -4.87 -4.94
CA ASP A 16 12.89 -6.33 -4.91
C ASP A 16 11.85 -6.88 -3.91
N ARG A 17 11.29 -6.01 -3.05
CA ARG A 17 10.30 -6.36 -2.03
C ARG A 17 8.90 -5.89 -2.42
N GLY A 18 7.93 -6.78 -2.24
CA GLY A 18 6.51 -6.49 -2.41
C GLY A 18 5.85 -6.08 -1.11
N PHE A 19 5.04 -5.03 -1.19
CA PHE A 19 4.16 -4.53 -0.14
C PHE A 19 2.73 -4.63 -0.64
N ILE A 20 1.89 -5.32 0.11
CA ILE A 20 0.46 -5.45 -0.21
C ILE A 20 -0.30 -4.56 0.77
N LEU A 21 -0.86 -3.46 0.26
CA LEU A 21 -1.86 -2.69 0.99
C LEU A 21 -3.22 -3.34 0.77
N HIS A 22 -4.00 -3.59 1.82
CA HIS A 22 -5.31 -4.21 1.68
C HIS A 22 -6.24 -3.84 2.83
N LYS A 23 -7.55 -4.04 2.62
CA LYS A 23 -8.51 -4.07 3.73
C LYS A 23 -8.28 -5.33 4.58
N PRO A 24 -8.25 -5.24 5.92
CA PRO A 24 -8.12 -6.41 6.79
C PRO A 24 -9.21 -7.46 6.49
N LYS A 25 -8.81 -8.74 6.39
CA LYS A 25 -9.74 -9.85 6.13
C LYS A 25 -9.36 -11.08 6.95
N ASP A 26 -8.17 -11.62 6.67
CA ASP A 26 -7.61 -12.81 7.32
C ASP A 26 -6.30 -12.48 8.04
N TYR A 27 -5.80 -13.43 8.84
CA TYR A 27 -4.50 -13.32 9.49
C TYR A 27 -3.39 -13.74 8.52
N TYR A 28 -2.36 -12.88 8.41
CA TYR A 28 -1.13 -13.17 7.67
C TYR A 28 0.08 -13.10 8.60
N GLU A 29 1.13 -13.86 8.28
CA GLU A 29 2.32 -14.01 9.14
C GLU A 29 3.05 -12.69 9.40
N SER A 30 3.17 -11.83 8.38
CA SER A 30 3.86 -10.54 8.46
C SER A 30 2.94 -9.43 7.97
N SER A 31 1.96 -9.09 8.81
CA SER A 31 0.98 -8.04 8.58
C SER A 31 1.00 -7.00 9.69
N ILE A 32 0.90 -5.73 9.30
CA ILE A 32 0.73 -4.59 10.20
C ILE A 32 -0.60 -3.94 9.87
N GLN A 33 -1.54 -4.01 10.80
CA GLN A 33 -2.80 -3.30 10.70
C GLN A 33 -2.62 -1.84 11.14
N MET A 34 -2.96 -0.90 10.27
CA MET A 34 -2.89 0.55 10.53
C MET A 34 -4.23 1.08 11.05
N THR A 35 -5.33 0.63 10.44
CA THR A 35 -6.71 0.98 10.82
C THR A 35 -7.62 -0.23 10.66
N ASP A 36 -8.91 -0.10 10.99
CA ASP A 36 -9.91 -1.15 10.75
C ASP A 36 -10.11 -1.45 9.24
N ASP A 37 -9.74 -0.52 8.38
CA ASP A 37 -9.90 -0.58 6.92
C ASP A 37 -8.56 -0.64 6.16
N LEU A 38 -7.41 -0.65 6.85
CA LEU A 38 -6.11 -0.64 6.19
C LEU A 38 -5.07 -1.49 6.93
N ALA A 39 -4.48 -2.42 6.21
CA ALA A 39 -3.33 -3.20 6.63
C ALA A 39 -2.27 -3.28 5.52
N VAL A 40 -1.02 -3.48 5.95
CA VAL A 40 0.12 -3.71 5.07
C VAL A 40 0.71 -5.07 5.38
N THR A 41 0.76 -5.93 4.38
CA THR A 41 1.32 -7.27 4.47
C THR A 41 2.55 -7.41 3.57
N THR A 42 3.58 -8.03 4.11
CA THR A 42 4.89 -8.26 3.44
C THR A 42 5.24 -9.74 3.34
N SER A 43 4.47 -10.62 3.99
CA SER A 43 4.63 -12.06 3.89
C SER A 43 4.09 -12.58 2.54
N ARG A 44 4.60 -13.75 2.12
CA ARG A 44 4.24 -14.37 0.82
C ARG A 44 2.91 -15.11 0.85
N ASP A 45 2.37 -15.36 2.03
CA ASP A 45 1.09 -16.03 2.26
C ASP A 45 -0.07 -15.26 1.61
N ILE A 46 -0.10 -13.94 1.68
CA ILE A 46 -1.13 -13.13 1.02
C ILE A 46 -1.13 -13.30 -0.50
N LEU A 47 0.04 -13.50 -1.11
CA LEU A 47 0.15 -13.71 -2.57
C LEU A 47 -0.55 -15.00 -3.02
N SER A 48 -0.68 -15.99 -2.13
CA SER A 48 -1.36 -17.24 -2.44
C SER A 48 -2.88 -17.13 -2.50
N VAL A 49 -3.45 -16.11 -1.85
CA VAL A 49 -4.90 -15.86 -1.85
C VAL A 49 -5.36 -14.90 -2.93
N LEU A 50 -4.47 -14.10 -3.52
CA LEU A 50 -4.80 -13.15 -4.59
C LEU A 50 -5.38 -13.88 -5.81
N GLY A 51 -6.52 -13.40 -6.33
CA GLY A 51 -7.25 -14.00 -7.44
C GLY A 51 -8.14 -15.20 -7.07
N THR A 52 -8.20 -15.56 -5.78
CA THR A 52 -9.12 -16.55 -5.21
C THR A 52 -10.27 -15.86 -4.47
N GLU A 53 -11.31 -16.59 -4.08
CA GLU A 53 -12.39 -16.04 -3.24
C GLU A 53 -11.92 -15.60 -1.84
N ALA A 54 -10.74 -16.06 -1.41
CA ALA A 54 -10.12 -15.67 -0.15
C ALA A 54 -9.36 -14.33 -0.25
N GLU A 55 -9.23 -13.71 -1.42
CA GLU A 55 -8.54 -12.42 -1.55
C GLU A 55 -9.22 -11.31 -0.72
N PRO A 56 -8.47 -10.33 -0.19
CA PRO A 56 -9.07 -9.14 0.42
C PRO A 56 -10.03 -8.45 -0.54
N SER A 57 -11.11 -7.84 -0.03
CA SER A 57 -12.08 -7.14 -0.86
C SER A 57 -11.41 -6.10 -1.76
N ASP A 58 -10.44 -5.38 -1.16
CA ASP A 58 -9.63 -4.38 -1.83
C ASP A 58 -8.16 -4.58 -1.48
N TYR A 59 -7.31 -4.53 -2.51
CA TYR A 59 -5.87 -4.62 -2.33
C TYR A 59 -5.12 -3.88 -3.45
N LEU A 60 -3.91 -3.45 -3.12
CA LEU A 60 -2.94 -2.82 -3.99
C LEU A 60 -1.58 -3.47 -3.76
N VAL A 61 -0.90 -3.84 -4.84
CA VAL A 61 0.44 -4.42 -4.80
C VAL A 61 1.44 -3.36 -5.20
N ALA A 62 2.37 -3.00 -4.32
CA ALA A 62 3.45 -2.08 -4.58
C ALA A 62 4.81 -2.79 -4.47
N LEU A 63 5.74 -2.44 -5.35
CA LEU A 63 7.14 -2.85 -5.26
C LEU A 63 7.98 -1.68 -4.77
N GLY A 64 8.82 -1.95 -3.77
CA GLY A 64 9.60 -0.92 -3.08
C GLY A 64 8.74 0.00 -2.22
N TYR A 65 9.41 0.91 -1.52
CA TYR A 65 8.80 1.91 -0.68
C TYR A 65 9.58 3.22 -0.71
N SER A 66 8.89 4.30 -0.35
CA SER A 66 9.48 5.60 -0.12
C SER A 66 9.86 5.71 1.35
N GLY A 67 11.13 6.02 1.61
CA GLY A 67 11.66 6.11 2.97
C GLY A 67 12.42 7.41 3.15
N TRP A 68 12.35 7.91 4.38
CA TRP A 68 13.01 9.15 4.78
C TRP A 68 14.08 8.84 5.82
N SER A 69 15.19 9.55 5.73
CA SER A 69 16.19 9.60 6.80
C SER A 69 15.63 10.38 7.99
N ALA A 70 16.28 10.26 9.15
CA ALA A 70 15.85 10.95 10.36
C ALA A 70 15.75 12.47 10.15
N GLY A 71 14.58 13.05 10.43
CA GLY A 71 14.30 14.48 10.27
C GLY A 71 14.10 14.95 8.82
N GLN A 72 14.22 14.07 7.83
CA GLN A 72 14.14 14.46 6.42
C GLN A 72 12.72 14.85 6.02
N LEU A 73 11.71 14.06 6.41
CA LEU A 73 10.31 14.33 6.07
C LEU A 73 9.84 15.67 6.65
N GLU A 74 10.22 15.97 7.89
CA GLU A 74 9.87 17.22 8.56
C GLU A 74 10.49 18.43 7.87
N ASN A 75 11.75 18.31 7.43
CA ASN A 75 12.40 19.38 6.66
C ASN A 75 11.71 19.58 5.30
N GLU A 76 11.36 18.51 4.59
CA GLU A 76 10.67 18.61 3.29
C GLU A 76 9.28 19.26 3.41
N LEU A 77 8.56 19.01 4.52
CA LEU A 77 7.29 19.67 4.82
C LEU A 77 7.47 21.18 5.06
N VAL A 78 8.51 21.58 5.81
CA VAL A 78 8.83 22.99 6.05
C VAL A 78 9.26 23.70 4.76
N GLU A 79 9.92 22.99 3.85
CA GLU A 79 10.30 23.49 2.52
C GLU A 79 9.14 23.60 1.54
N ASN A 80 7.90 23.26 1.95
CA ASN A 80 6.70 23.21 1.11
C ASN A 80 6.81 22.23 -0.08
N SER A 81 7.61 21.18 0.06
CA SER A 81 7.69 20.12 -0.96
C SER A 81 6.44 19.24 -0.98
N TRP A 82 5.71 19.15 0.15
CA TRP A 82 4.54 18.29 0.30
C TRP A 82 3.37 19.01 0.97
N LEU A 83 2.16 18.63 0.59
CA LEU A 83 0.93 18.88 1.33
C LEU A 83 0.43 17.55 1.90
N THR A 84 -0.11 17.57 3.12
CA THR A 84 -0.59 16.35 3.81
C THR A 84 -2.07 16.45 4.13
N ILE A 85 -2.77 15.32 4.00
CA ILE A 85 -4.15 15.11 4.43
C ILE A 85 -4.25 13.73 5.07
N GLU A 86 -5.30 13.49 5.85
CA GLU A 86 -5.59 12.15 6.36
C GLU A 86 -5.91 11.20 5.21
N ALA A 87 -5.32 10.00 5.26
CA ALA A 87 -5.56 8.98 4.25
C ALA A 87 -6.93 8.32 4.46
N THR A 88 -7.63 8.06 3.35
CA THR A 88 -8.92 7.38 3.35
C THR A 88 -8.89 6.16 2.41
N PRO A 89 -9.54 5.03 2.77
CA PRO A 89 -9.56 3.84 1.91
C PRO A 89 -10.09 4.12 0.50
N GLU A 90 -11.00 5.08 0.35
CA GLU A 90 -11.58 5.47 -0.94
C GLU A 90 -10.52 6.01 -1.90
N ILE A 91 -9.62 6.87 -1.43
CA ILE A 91 -8.51 7.41 -2.24
C ILE A 91 -7.53 6.29 -2.63
N ILE A 92 -7.32 5.32 -1.74
CA ILE A 92 -6.34 4.24 -1.94
C ILE A 92 -6.86 3.17 -2.91
N PHE A 93 -8.13 2.80 -2.81
CA PHE A 93 -8.70 1.63 -3.50
C PHE A 93 -9.73 1.99 -4.57
N ASP A 94 -10.59 2.96 -4.32
CA ASP A 94 -11.79 3.21 -5.14
C ASP A 94 -11.57 4.30 -6.21
N THR A 95 -10.62 5.21 -6.00
CA THR A 95 -10.31 6.29 -6.94
C THR A 95 -9.40 5.80 -8.08
N PRO A 96 -9.73 6.08 -9.36
CA PRO A 96 -8.85 5.81 -10.50
C PRO A 96 -7.47 6.46 -10.33
N ILE A 97 -6.41 5.77 -10.73
CA ILE A 97 -5.02 6.21 -10.51
C ILE A 97 -4.77 7.63 -11.01
N THR A 98 -5.34 8.00 -12.16
CA THR A 98 -5.18 9.31 -12.79
C THR A 98 -5.90 10.44 -12.05
N GLU A 99 -6.77 10.12 -11.10
CA GLU A 99 -7.62 11.07 -10.34
C GLU A 99 -7.24 11.12 -8.85
N ARG A 100 -6.20 10.39 -8.43
CA ARG A 100 -5.76 10.36 -7.02
C ARG A 100 -4.98 11.60 -6.58
N TRP A 101 -4.49 12.41 -7.52
CA TRP A 101 -3.70 13.60 -7.27
C TRP A 101 -4.54 14.88 -7.43
#